data_AF-C1DDR2-F1
#
_entry.id   AF-C1DDR2-F1
#
_cell.length_a   1.000
_cell.length_b   1.000
_cell.length_c   1.000
_cell.angle_alpha   90.00
_cell.angle_beta   90.00
_cell.angle_gamma   90.00
#
_symmetry.space_group_name_H-M   'P 1'
#
loop_
_entity.id
_entity.type
_entity.pdbx_description
1 polymer ?
#
loop_
_entity_poly.entity_id
_entity_poly.type
_entity_poly.pdbx_seq_one_letter_code
_entity_poly.pdbx_strand_id
1 'polypeptide(L)'
;MDVVGKLEDLAARHPEKLNWKTSIVDLLKLLDLDSSPQARKELAGELGCPPEKMGDSAQMNTWLHKAVLQKLAENGGNVPPELLH
;
A
#
# COMPACT_ATOMS: atom_id res chain seq x y z
N MET A 1 15.07 0.02 -10.59
CA MET A 1 14.70 -1.26 -9.95
C MET A 1 13.21 -1.44 -10.15
N ASP A 2 12.74 -2.66 -10.35
CA ASP A 2 11.30 -2.93 -10.53
C ASP A 2 10.66 -3.15 -9.16
N VAL A 3 9.82 -2.21 -8.71
CA VAL A 3 9.18 -2.29 -7.39
C VAL A 3 8.20 -3.45 -7.35
N VAL A 4 7.49 -3.70 -8.45
CA VAL A 4 6.53 -4.80 -8.54
C VAL A 4 7.21 -6.15 -8.46
N GLY A 5 8.30 -6.37 -9.17
CA GLY A 5 9.06 -7.61 -9.10
C GLY A 5 9.57 -7.92 -7.70
N LYS A 6 9.94 -6.89 -6.92
CA LYS A 6 10.28 -7.05 -5.50
C LYS A 6 9.07 -7.43 -4.65
N LEU A 7 7.93 -6.76 -4.84
CA LEU A 7 6.69 -7.08 -4.12
C LEU A 7 6.17 -8.48 -4.48
N GLU A 8 6.32 -8.90 -5.75
CA GLU A 8 5.97 -10.25 -6.19
C GLU A 8 6.88 -11.31 -5.61
N ASP A 9 8.20 -11.09 -5.55
CA ASP A 9 9.15 -11.99 -4.90
C ASP A 9 8.88 -12.10 -3.39
N LEU A 10 8.62 -10.96 -2.71
CA LEU A 10 8.21 -10.96 -1.30
C LEU A 10 6.93 -11.76 -1.10
N ALA A 11 5.92 -11.56 -1.97
CA ALA A 11 4.63 -12.21 -1.83
C ALA A 11 4.72 -13.72 -2.10
N ALA A 12 5.59 -14.13 -3.02
CA ALA A 12 5.86 -15.54 -3.31
C ALA A 12 6.58 -16.24 -2.15
N ARG A 13 7.38 -15.51 -1.37
CA ARG A 13 8.09 -16.02 -0.18
C ARG A 13 7.28 -15.90 1.10
N HIS A 14 6.21 -15.10 1.10
CA HIS A 14 5.37 -14.90 2.27
C HIS A 14 4.56 -16.17 2.56
N PRO A 15 4.45 -16.63 3.82
CA PRO A 15 3.74 -17.86 4.17
C PRO A 15 2.22 -17.76 3.91
N GLU A 16 1.68 -16.54 3.99
CA GLU A 16 0.27 -16.27 3.70
C GLU A 16 0.07 -15.77 2.26
N LYS A 17 -1.05 -16.15 1.65
CA LYS A 17 -1.46 -15.64 0.35
C LYS A 17 -2.08 -14.24 0.49
N LEU A 18 -1.24 -13.22 0.34
CA LEU A 18 -1.61 -11.81 0.50
C LEU A 18 -2.10 -11.18 -0.81
N ASN A 19 -3.25 -10.50 -0.78
CA ASN A 19 -3.78 -9.74 -1.91
C ASN A 19 -3.28 -8.28 -1.94
N TRP A 20 -1.95 -8.12 -1.86
CA TRP A 20 -1.30 -6.80 -1.77
C TRP A 20 -1.60 -5.87 -2.96
N LYS A 21 -2.02 -6.41 -4.11
CA LYS A 21 -2.39 -5.64 -5.31
C LYS A 21 -3.69 -4.84 -5.14
N THR A 22 -4.56 -5.21 -4.19
CA THR A 22 -5.86 -4.56 -3.99
C THR A 22 -6.14 -4.16 -2.54
N SER A 23 -5.43 -4.76 -1.59
CA SER A 23 -5.65 -4.57 -0.16
C SER A 23 -4.44 -3.88 0.47
N ILE A 24 -4.66 -2.68 1.03
CA ILE A 24 -3.65 -1.98 1.82
C ILE A 24 -3.21 -2.81 3.04
N VAL A 25 -4.11 -3.58 3.64
CA VAL A 25 -3.78 -4.41 4.82
C VAL A 25 -2.75 -5.47 4.42
N ASP A 26 -3.00 -6.15 3.31
CA ASP A 26 -2.09 -7.17 2.79
C ASP A 26 -0.79 -6.58 2.27
N LEU A 27 -0.83 -5.39 1.67
CA LEU A 27 0.37 -4.66 1.26
C LEU A 27 1.24 -4.28 2.47
N LEU A 28 0.64 -3.79 3.55
CA LEU A 28 1.38 -3.44 4.77
C LEU A 28 1.99 -4.70 5.42
N LYS A 29 1.22 -5.79 5.53
CA LYS A 29 1.74 -7.08 6.01
C LYS A 29 2.92 -7.58 5.17
N LEU A 30 2.80 -7.49 3.85
CA LEU A 30 3.86 -7.91 2.94
C LEU A 30 5.17 -7.15 3.16
N LEU A 31 5.06 -5.87 3.55
CA LEU A 31 6.18 -4.99 3.87
C LEU A 31 6.63 -5.09 5.34
N ASP A 32 6.07 -6.02 6.11
CA ASP A 32 6.29 -6.18 7.55
C ASP A 32 5.93 -4.91 8.36
N LEU A 33 4.88 -4.21 7.93
CA LEU A 33 4.35 -2.99 8.56
C LEU A 33 3.06 -3.26 9.33
N ASP A 34 2.79 -2.43 10.33
CA ASP A 34 1.56 -2.50 11.11
C ASP A 34 0.34 -2.17 10.23
N SER A 35 -0.60 -3.12 10.14
CA SER A 35 -1.80 -3.02 9.30
C SER A 35 -3.05 -2.65 10.11
N SER A 36 -2.88 -2.29 11.37
CA SER A 36 -3.97 -1.90 12.26
C SER A 36 -4.68 -0.65 11.73
N PRO A 37 -5.98 -0.48 12.03
CA PRO A 37 -6.72 0.71 11.60
C PRO A 37 -6.11 2.02 12.11
N GLN A 38 -5.39 2.01 13.22
CA GLN A 38 -4.69 3.18 13.75
C GLN A 38 -3.45 3.53 12.91
N ALA A 39 -2.54 2.57 12.69
CA ALA A 39 -1.36 2.78 11.85
C ALA A 39 -1.72 3.22 10.42
N ARG A 40 -2.80 2.67 9.84
CA ARG A 40 -3.30 3.12 8.54
C ARG A 40 -3.73 4.58 8.55
N LYS A 41 -4.40 5.05 9.60
CA LYS A 41 -4.81 6.46 9.71
C LYS A 41 -3.61 7.38 9.89
N GLU A 42 -2.64 6.97 10.70
CA GLU A 42 -1.40 7.71 10.91
C GLU A 42 -0.62 7.82 9.59
N LEU A 43 -0.38 6.70 8.90
CA LEU A 43 0.30 6.68 7.61
C LEU A 43 -0.46 7.49 6.55
N ALA A 44 -1.79 7.40 6.53
CA ALA A 44 -2.62 8.23 5.65
C ALA A 44 -2.43 9.72 5.97
N GLY A 45 -2.36 10.10 7.25
CA GLY A 45 -2.06 11.47 7.67
C GLY A 45 -0.68 11.95 7.23
N GLU A 46 0.35 11.13 7.44
CA GLU A 46 1.72 11.42 7.04
C GLU A 46 1.88 11.58 5.52
N LEU A 47 1.14 10.80 4.74
CA LEU A 47 1.13 10.88 3.28
C LEU A 47 0.23 12.00 2.74
N GLY A 48 -0.47 12.74 3.61
CA GLY A 48 -1.32 13.86 3.20
C GLY A 48 -2.69 13.45 2.65
N CYS A 49 -3.27 12.36 3.17
CA CYS A 49 -4.61 11.91 2.80
C CYS A 49 -5.63 13.04 2.97
N PRO A 50 -6.42 13.35 1.94
CA PRO A 50 -7.37 14.44 2.02
C PRO A 50 -8.47 14.14 3.06
N PRO A 51 -8.95 15.16 3.78
CA PRO A 51 -9.91 14.99 4.87
C PRO A 51 -11.23 14.35 4.41
N GLU A 52 -11.61 14.54 3.15
CA GLU A 52 -12.78 13.91 2.53
C GLU A 52 -12.68 12.37 2.48
N LYS A 53 -11.46 11.82 2.38
CA LYS A 53 -11.21 10.37 2.33
C LYS A 53 -10.97 9.79 3.71
N MET A 54 -10.46 10.60 4.65
CA MET A 54 -10.26 10.18 6.05
C MET A 54 -11.55 9.82 6.79
N GLY A 55 -12.68 10.40 6.40
CA GLY A 55 -13.98 10.13 7.03
C GLY A 55 -14.55 8.74 6.75
N ASP A 56 -14.10 8.07 5.67
CA ASP A 56 -14.57 6.75 5.28
C ASP A 56 -13.40 5.77 5.15
N SER A 57 -13.42 4.71 5.96
CA SER A 57 -12.29 3.78 6.02
C SER A 57 -12.06 3.03 4.70
N ALA A 58 -13.10 2.79 3.89
CA ALA A 58 -12.93 2.12 2.60
C ALA A 58 -12.24 3.05 1.60
N GLN A 59 -12.70 4.29 1.49
CA GLN A 59 -12.07 5.32 0.65
C GLN A 59 -10.64 5.63 1.09
N MET A 60 -10.40 5.76 2.40
CA MET A 60 -9.06 5.95 2.96
C MET A 60 -8.14 4.79 2.58
N ASN A 61 -8.61 3.55 2.70
CA ASN A 61 -7.80 2.37 2.39
C ASN A 61 -7.41 2.31 0.90
N THR A 62 -8.35 2.59 0.01
CA THR A 62 -8.07 2.63 -1.44
C THR A 62 -7.10 3.75 -1.79
N TRP A 63 -7.27 4.93 -1.20
CA TRP A 63 -6.32 6.03 -1.40
C TRP A 63 -4.93 5.69 -0.85
N LEU A 64 -4.88 5.14 0.37
CA LEU A 64 -3.64 4.80 1.06
C LEU A 64 -2.86 3.71 0.32
N HIS A 65 -3.54 2.71 -0.21
CA HIS A 65 -2.95 1.67 -1.06
C HIS A 65 -2.18 2.28 -2.23
N LYS A 66 -2.82 3.20 -2.97
CA LYS A 66 -2.20 3.91 -4.10
C LYS A 66 -1.05 4.79 -3.65
N ALA A 67 -1.22 5.54 -2.57
CA ALA A 67 -0.21 6.45 -2.04
C ALA A 67 1.06 5.69 -1.60
N VAL A 68 0.91 4.54 -0.95
CA VAL A 68 2.04 3.68 -0.55
C VAL A 68 2.76 3.14 -1.79
N LEU A 69 2.04 2.62 -2.78
CA LEU A 69 2.64 2.13 -4.02
C LEU A 69 3.40 3.25 -4.77
N GLN A 70 2.81 4.43 -4.86
CA GLN A 70 3.46 5.60 -5.44
C GLN A 70 4.72 5.98 -4.67
N LYS A 71 4.67 5.98 -3.33
CA LYS A 71 5.84 6.31 -2.50
C LYS A 71 6.98 5.32 -2.67
N LEU A 72 6.66 4.03 -2.78
CA LEU A 72 7.64 2.99 -3.09
C LEU A 72 8.25 3.19 -4.48
N ALA A 73 7.46 3.63 -5.45
CA ALA A 73 7.95 3.99 -6.79
C ALA A 73 8.97 5.14 -6.72
N GLU A 74 8.63 6.21 -6.00
CA GLU A 74 9.52 7.39 -5.83
C GLU A 74 10.86 7.03 -5.17
N ASN A 75 10.88 6.04 -4.28
CA ASN A 75 12.09 5.64 -3.54
C ASN A 75 12.88 4.49 -4.19
N GLY A 76 12.42 3.93 -5.32
CA GLY A 76 13.03 2.68 -5.82
C GLY A 76 12.77 2.29 -7.28
N GLY A 77 11.87 2.93 -8.01
CA GLY A 77 11.70 2.72 -9.46
C GLY A 77 10.25 2.63 -9.94
N ASN A 78 10.01 1.93 -11.06
CA ASN A 78 8.71 1.96 -11.74
C ASN A 78 7.64 1.11 -11.03
N VAL A 79 6.42 1.65 -10.97
CA VAL A 79 5.18 0.92 -10.64
C VAL A 79 4.28 0.98 -11.88
N PRO A 80 3.74 -0.15 -12.35
CA PRO A 80 2.89 -0.19 -13.52
C PRO A 80 1.57 0.54 -13.24
N PRO A 81 1.03 1.24 -14.25
CA PRO A 81 -0.17 2.07 -14.09
C PRO A 81 -1.42 1.27 -13.70
N GLU A 82 -1.45 -0.03 -13.97
CA GLU A 82 -2.53 -0.93 -13.56
C GLU A 82 -2.72 -1.00 -12.04
N LEU A 83 -1.66 -0.80 -11.26
CA LEU A 83 -1.70 -0.79 -9.79
C LEU A 83 -2.04 0.59 -9.21
N LEU A 84 -2.05 1.62 -10.05
CA LEU A 84 -2.43 2.99 -9.68
C LEU A 84 -3.89 3.32 -10.08
N HIS A 85 -4.56 2.42 -10.81
CA HIS A 85 -5.91 2.64 -11.36
C HIS A 85 -7.01 2.57 -10.31
#